data_AF-A0A7W0NZQ5-F1
#
_entry.id   AF-A0A7W0NZQ5-F1
#
_cell.length_a   1.000
_cell.length_b   1.000
_cell.length_c   1.000
_cell.angle_alpha   90.00
_cell.angle_beta   90.00
_cell.angle_gamma   90.00
#
_symmetry.space_group_name_H-M   'P 1'
#
loop_
_entity.id
_entity.type
_entity.pdbx_description
1 polymer ?
#
loop_
_entity_poly.entity_id
_entity_poly.type
_entity_poly.pdbx_seq_one_letter_code
_entity_poly.pdbx_strand_id
1 'polypeptide(L)'
;MISAGEPHTPGRPTDPAGVKALTILAHKSFAKLRPSGVKVHAGAVMLEEGLTEEDFEEMAAAGVRLVAEIGISGVKDPEIAATMTRWAQARGMKVMVHTGGASIPGSGVIGADFVVKVQPDVAGHTNGGPTALPLADVGRILEETSARIELVHNGNVKAASDIARLVATRGELRRLVIGTDSPAGSGVQPLGILRVISWIASLAEIAPEKVVAMATGNVAALHGLDTGVVAAGREADLLIVDAPQGSQATDALGALAIGDTLAVATAIIDGKPRFEKSRNTPPPSRPITIPA
;
A
#
# COMPACT_ATOMS: atom_id res chain seq x y z
N MET A 1 -3.15 7.56 2.61
CA MET A 1 -3.58 6.57 1.60
C MET A 1 -2.76 6.78 0.35
N ILE A 2 -2.20 5.72 -0.22
CA ILE A 2 -1.31 5.78 -1.39
C ILE A 2 -2.02 5.10 -2.56
N SER A 3 -2.04 5.75 -3.73
CA SER A 3 -2.54 5.15 -4.97
C SER A 3 -1.48 4.21 -5.56
N ALA A 4 -1.90 3.04 -6.03
CA ALA A 4 -1.08 2.14 -6.84
C ALA A 4 -1.26 2.38 -8.36
N GLY A 5 -2.13 3.33 -8.74
CA GLY A 5 -2.45 3.66 -10.13
C GLY A 5 -3.89 4.10 -10.31
N GLU A 6 -4.19 4.64 -11.49
CA GLU A 6 -5.55 5.00 -11.91
C GLU A 6 -6.06 4.13 -13.10
N PRO A 7 -5.92 2.79 -13.06
CA PRO A 7 -6.25 1.91 -14.18
C PRO A 7 -7.75 1.87 -14.51
N HIS A 8 -8.59 2.25 -13.55
CA HIS A 8 -10.05 2.13 -13.61
C HIS A 8 -10.75 3.27 -14.36
N THR A 9 -10.00 4.18 -14.98
CA THR A 9 -10.57 5.24 -15.80
C THR A 9 -11.16 4.61 -17.08
N PRO A 10 -12.48 4.67 -17.36
CA PRO A 10 -13.10 3.87 -18.45
C PRO A 10 -12.55 4.11 -19.85
N GLY A 11 -11.93 5.27 -20.10
CA GLY A 11 -11.22 5.61 -21.33
C GLY A 11 -9.77 6.01 -21.06
N ARG A 12 -9.10 5.29 -20.17
CA ARG A 12 -7.72 5.60 -19.76
C ARG A 12 -6.82 5.74 -21.00
N PRO A 13 -6.09 6.86 -21.16
CA PRO A 13 -5.15 7.02 -22.25
C PRO A 13 -3.96 6.08 -22.10
N THR A 14 -3.40 5.68 -23.24
CA THR A 14 -2.20 4.82 -23.35
C THR A 14 -1.06 5.49 -24.12
N ASP A 15 -1.21 6.76 -24.46
CA ASP A 15 -0.14 7.58 -25.04
C ASP A 15 0.57 8.41 -23.95
N PRO A 16 1.84 8.80 -24.17
CA PRO A 16 2.63 9.55 -23.18
C PRO A 16 1.96 10.84 -22.68
N ALA A 17 1.36 11.63 -23.58
CA ALA A 17 0.74 12.90 -23.21
C ALA A 17 -0.51 12.66 -22.35
N GLY A 18 -1.35 11.71 -22.74
CA GLY A 18 -2.56 11.36 -22.02
C GLY A 18 -2.29 10.77 -20.64
N VAL A 19 -1.36 9.82 -20.51
CA VAL A 19 -1.05 9.20 -19.21
C VAL A 19 -0.45 10.21 -18.24
N LYS A 20 0.47 11.07 -18.72
CA LYS A 20 1.01 12.20 -17.96
C LYS A 20 -0.09 13.15 -17.49
N ALA A 21 -0.98 13.56 -18.40
CA ALA A 21 -2.07 14.47 -18.07
C ALA A 21 -3.03 13.89 -17.02
N LEU A 22 -3.40 12.60 -17.15
CA LEU A 22 -4.24 11.90 -16.17
C LEU A 22 -3.56 11.85 -14.80
N THR A 23 -2.28 11.50 -14.73
CA THR A 23 -1.51 11.44 -13.48
C THR A 23 -1.46 12.81 -12.80
N ILE A 24 -1.13 13.87 -13.55
CA ILE A 24 -1.07 15.24 -13.00
C ILE A 24 -2.45 15.69 -12.52
N LEU A 25 -3.51 15.41 -13.28
CA LEU A 25 -4.90 15.73 -12.90
C LEU A 25 -5.28 15.03 -11.59
N ALA A 26 -5.04 13.71 -11.50
CA ALA A 26 -5.35 12.93 -10.32
C ALA A 26 -4.60 13.46 -9.09
N HIS A 27 -3.29 13.68 -9.22
CA HIS A 27 -2.46 14.26 -8.16
C HIS A 27 -3.04 15.59 -7.66
N LYS A 28 -3.26 16.56 -8.56
CA LYS A 28 -3.72 17.90 -8.19
C LYS A 28 -5.14 17.88 -7.63
N SER A 29 -6.01 17.01 -8.14
CA SER A 29 -7.40 16.88 -7.69
C SER A 29 -7.47 16.44 -6.21
N PHE A 30 -6.80 15.34 -5.86
CA PHE A 30 -6.79 14.82 -4.49
C PHE A 30 -5.96 15.68 -3.52
N ALA A 31 -4.92 16.35 -4.01
CA ALA A 31 -4.19 17.34 -3.21
C ALA A 31 -5.08 18.54 -2.84
N LYS A 32 -5.95 18.98 -3.76
CA LYS A 32 -6.86 20.12 -3.56
C LYS A 32 -8.07 19.77 -2.69
N LEU A 33 -8.63 18.58 -2.84
CA LEU A 33 -9.79 18.13 -2.08
C LEU A 33 -9.55 16.75 -1.47
N ARG A 34 -9.48 16.71 -0.13
CA ARG A 34 -9.33 15.49 0.67
C ARG A 34 -10.70 14.89 0.99
N PRO A 35 -11.11 13.77 0.37
CA PRO A 35 -12.42 13.17 0.62
C PRO A 35 -12.54 12.75 2.09
N SER A 36 -13.56 13.23 2.80
CA SER A 36 -13.72 13.01 4.26
C SER A 36 -12.49 13.40 5.10
N GLY A 37 -11.64 14.28 4.60
CA GLY A 37 -10.38 14.67 5.24
C GLY A 37 -9.22 13.69 5.06
N VAL A 38 -9.40 12.56 4.35
CA VAL A 38 -8.34 11.57 4.12
C VAL A 38 -7.23 12.16 3.25
N LYS A 39 -5.99 11.99 3.70
CA LYS A 39 -4.78 12.32 2.94
C LYS A 39 -4.55 11.26 1.86
N VAL A 40 -5.02 11.54 0.65
CA VAL A 40 -4.84 10.66 -0.52
C VAL A 40 -3.67 11.19 -1.36
N HIS A 41 -2.62 10.38 -1.50
CA HIS A 41 -1.54 10.59 -2.43
C HIS A 41 -1.88 9.84 -3.72
N ALA A 42 -2.54 10.54 -4.65
CA ALA A 42 -2.96 10.01 -5.95
C ALA A 42 -2.07 10.52 -7.08
N GLY A 43 -2.36 10.06 -8.30
CA GLY A 43 -1.57 10.35 -9.48
C GLY A 43 -0.31 9.50 -9.46
N ALA A 44 -0.49 8.21 -9.73
CA ALA A 44 0.63 7.29 -9.92
C ALA A 44 0.75 6.99 -11.41
N VAL A 45 1.87 7.39 -12.02
CA VAL A 45 2.02 7.27 -13.48
C VAL A 45 2.11 5.81 -13.89
N MET A 46 1.21 5.39 -14.79
CA MET A 46 1.29 4.10 -15.46
C MET A 46 2.28 4.22 -16.62
N LEU A 47 3.22 3.29 -16.72
CA LEU A 47 4.29 3.40 -17.71
C LEU A 47 3.80 2.94 -19.09
N GLU A 48 3.81 3.87 -20.04
CA GLU A 48 3.52 3.62 -21.44
C GLU A 48 4.79 3.83 -22.28
N GLU A 49 4.92 3.10 -23.39
CA GLU A 49 6.03 3.29 -24.32
C GLU A 49 6.05 4.73 -24.85
N GLY A 50 7.25 5.28 -25.03
CA GLY A 50 7.45 6.65 -25.52
C GLY A 50 7.48 7.72 -24.43
N LEU A 51 7.19 7.39 -23.16
CA LEU A 51 7.54 8.28 -22.05
C LEU A 51 9.06 8.52 -22.04
N THR A 52 9.44 9.78 -21.87
CA THR A 52 10.82 10.24 -21.84
C THR A 52 11.22 10.67 -20.44
N GLU A 53 12.53 10.85 -20.22
CA GLU A 53 13.03 11.40 -18.96
C GLU A 53 12.44 12.79 -18.62
N GLU A 54 12.19 13.61 -19.63
CA GLU A 54 11.60 14.96 -19.51
C GLU A 54 10.15 14.89 -19.01
N ASP A 55 9.39 13.85 -19.39
CA ASP A 55 8.04 13.64 -18.89
C ASP A 55 8.02 13.40 -17.37
N PHE A 56 8.99 12.64 -16.85
CA PHE A 56 9.13 12.45 -15.40
C PHE A 56 9.50 13.75 -14.69
N GLU A 57 10.32 14.59 -15.31
CA GLU A 57 10.66 15.91 -14.77
C GLU A 57 9.43 16.81 -14.68
N GLU A 58 8.63 16.86 -15.76
CA GLU A 58 7.38 17.63 -15.78
C GLU A 58 6.40 17.15 -14.70
N MET A 59 6.20 15.83 -14.59
CA MET A 59 5.34 15.25 -13.57
C MET A 59 5.83 15.56 -12.15
N ALA A 60 7.13 15.41 -11.89
CA ALA A 60 7.72 15.72 -10.59
C ALA A 60 7.56 17.21 -10.25
N ALA A 61 7.80 18.11 -11.21
CA ALA A 61 7.59 19.55 -11.07
C ALA A 61 6.11 19.88 -10.79
N ALA A 62 5.18 19.09 -11.32
CA ALA A 62 3.75 19.21 -11.05
C ALA A 62 3.33 18.65 -9.67
N GLY A 63 4.22 17.99 -8.95
CA GLY A 63 4.03 17.45 -7.60
C GLY A 63 3.84 15.93 -7.52
N VAL A 64 3.86 15.22 -8.66
CA VAL A 64 3.70 13.76 -8.72
C VAL A 64 4.88 13.07 -8.02
N ARG A 65 4.59 11.99 -7.27
CA ARG A 65 5.59 11.25 -6.49
C ARG A 65 5.53 9.74 -6.65
N LEU A 66 4.65 9.24 -7.51
CA LEU A 66 4.32 7.83 -7.58
C LEU A 66 4.39 7.36 -9.03
N VAL A 67 5.02 6.20 -9.23
CA VAL A 67 4.88 5.39 -10.44
C VAL A 67 4.01 4.20 -10.06
N ALA A 68 2.95 3.99 -10.83
CA ALA A 68 2.03 2.89 -10.65
C ALA A 68 2.73 1.54 -10.88
N GLU A 69 2.02 0.46 -10.60
CA GLU A 69 2.51 -0.90 -10.82
C GLU A 69 3.03 -1.10 -12.25
N ILE A 70 4.34 -1.29 -12.39
CA ILE A 70 4.94 -1.68 -13.67
C ILE A 70 4.49 -3.10 -14.00
N GLY A 71 4.07 -3.33 -15.25
CA GLY A 71 3.60 -4.63 -15.74
C GLY A 71 2.10 -4.71 -16.07
N ILE A 72 1.30 -3.74 -15.62
CA ILE A 72 -0.13 -3.65 -15.91
C ILE A 72 -0.49 -2.61 -17.00
N SER A 73 0.51 -1.93 -17.54
CA SER A 73 0.41 -0.92 -18.62
C SER A 73 1.28 -1.31 -19.82
N GLY A 74 1.56 -0.38 -20.75
CA GLY A 74 2.30 -0.66 -21.97
C GLY A 74 3.73 -1.15 -21.76
N VAL A 75 4.44 -0.66 -20.73
CA VAL A 75 5.83 -1.09 -20.47
C VAL A 75 5.86 -2.44 -19.76
N LYS A 76 6.34 -3.46 -20.50
CA LYS A 76 6.52 -4.85 -20.03
C LYS A 76 7.94 -5.36 -20.22
N ASP A 77 8.77 -4.67 -20.98
CA ASP A 77 10.18 -5.00 -21.14
C ASP A 77 10.99 -4.56 -19.90
N PRO A 78 11.78 -5.45 -19.27
CA PRO A 78 12.49 -5.14 -18.04
C PRO A 78 13.61 -4.10 -18.21
N GLU A 79 14.23 -3.97 -19.40
CA GLU A 79 15.28 -2.96 -19.63
C GLU A 79 14.67 -1.56 -19.75
N ILE A 80 13.55 -1.46 -20.47
CA ILE A 80 12.77 -0.21 -20.58
C ILE A 80 12.24 0.18 -19.19
N ALA A 81 11.64 -0.78 -18.47
CA ALA A 81 11.14 -0.55 -17.12
C ALA A 81 12.25 -0.11 -16.15
N ALA A 82 13.43 -0.74 -16.19
CA ALA A 82 14.58 -0.34 -15.37
C ALA A 82 15.02 1.09 -15.69
N THR A 83 15.08 1.44 -16.98
CA THR A 83 15.46 2.79 -17.42
C THR A 83 14.48 3.85 -16.89
N MET A 84 13.18 3.64 -17.06
CA MET A 84 12.14 4.56 -16.55
C MET A 84 12.12 4.61 -15.02
N THR A 85 12.37 3.48 -14.36
CA THR A 85 12.51 3.42 -12.89
C THR A 85 13.63 4.33 -12.42
N ARG A 86 14.79 4.31 -13.11
CA ARG A 86 15.91 5.20 -12.78
C ARG A 86 15.57 6.67 -12.98
N TRP A 87 14.86 7.03 -14.05
CA TRP A 87 14.41 8.40 -14.27
C TRP A 87 13.46 8.87 -13.15
N ALA A 88 12.49 8.04 -12.78
CA ALA A 88 11.53 8.34 -11.73
C ALA A 88 12.19 8.49 -10.35
N GLN A 89 13.05 7.54 -9.97
CA GLN A 89 13.77 7.56 -8.69
C GLN A 89 14.72 8.76 -8.57
N ALA A 90 15.38 9.16 -9.67
CA ALA A 90 16.21 10.36 -9.70
C ALA A 90 15.43 11.66 -9.36
N ARG A 91 14.10 11.64 -9.52
CA ARG A 91 13.18 12.73 -9.21
C ARG A 91 12.41 12.51 -7.90
N GLY A 92 12.84 11.52 -7.10
CA GLY A 92 12.24 11.23 -5.80
C GLY A 92 10.88 10.52 -5.86
N MET A 93 10.47 10.04 -7.04
CA MET A 93 9.26 9.22 -7.15
C MET A 93 9.47 7.82 -6.57
N LYS A 94 8.39 7.20 -6.10
CA LYS A 94 8.39 5.81 -5.62
C LYS A 94 7.80 4.89 -6.68
N VAL A 95 8.55 3.83 -6.98
CA VAL A 95 8.24 2.90 -8.05
C VAL A 95 7.77 1.57 -7.49
N MET A 96 6.63 1.11 -7.99
CA MET A 96 6.06 -0.19 -7.66
C MET A 96 6.08 -1.10 -8.89
N VAL A 97 6.38 -2.39 -8.68
CA VAL A 97 6.26 -3.43 -9.71
C VAL A 97 5.14 -4.38 -9.30
N HIS A 98 4.23 -4.70 -10.22
CA HIS A 98 3.26 -5.77 -10.05
C HIS A 98 4.02 -7.10 -9.88
N THR A 99 3.69 -7.93 -8.88
CA THR A 99 4.29 -9.27 -8.75
C THR A 99 3.23 -10.36 -8.63
N GLY A 100 3.57 -11.57 -9.09
CA GLY A 100 2.69 -12.73 -9.06
C GLY A 100 2.05 -13.06 -10.41
N GLY A 101 0.94 -13.79 -10.35
CA GLY A 101 0.21 -14.23 -11.54
C GLY A 101 -0.61 -13.10 -12.18
N ALA A 102 -0.97 -13.27 -13.44
CA ALA A 102 -1.79 -12.33 -14.19
C ALA A 102 -3.08 -11.94 -13.43
N SER A 103 -3.24 -10.65 -13.13
CA SER A 103 -4.38 -10.07 -12.39
C SER A 103 -5.59 -9.77 -13.25
N ILE A 104 -5.35 -9.46 -14.53
CA ILE A 104 -6.36 -9.05 -15.53
C ILE A 104 -6.06 -9.80 -16.84
N PRO A 105 -7.08 -10.18 -17.64
CA PRO A 105 -6.85 -10.76 -18.97
C PRO A 105 -5.86 -9.91 -19.80
N GLY A 106 -4.73 -10.51 -20.22
CA GLY A 106 -3.68 -9.85 -21.01
C GLY A 106 -2.46 -9.34 -20.21
N SER A 107 -2.48 -9.43 -18.87
CA SER A 107 -1.29 -9.23 -18.03
C SER A 107 -0.41 -10.49 -18.01
N GLY A 108 0.91 -10.31 -17.88
CA GLY A 108 1.88 -11.41 -17.79
C GLY A 108 2.16 -11.81 -16.34
N VAL A 109 2.80 -12.96 -16.14
CA VAL A 109 3.34 -13.36 -14.84
C VAL A 109 4.63 -12.59 -14.60
N ILE A 110 4.74 -11.88 -13.46
CA ILE A 110 5.95 -11.15 -13.08
C ILE A 110 6.58 -11.81 -11.86
N GLY A 111 7.73 -12.43 -12.10
CA GLY A 111 8.54 -13.12 -11.10
C GLY A 111 9.72 -12.30 -10.57
N ALA A 112 10.55 -12.93 -9.72
CA ALA A 112 11.70 -12.29 -9.11
C ALA A 112 12.70 -11.69 -10.12
N ASP A 113 12.96 -12.36 -11.25
CA ASP A 113 13.94 -11.88 -12.24
C ASP A 113 13.62 -10.48 -12.76
N PHE A 114 12.34 -10.20 -13.01
CA PHE A 114 11.90 -8.88 -13.45
C PHE A 114 12.11 -7.83 -12.33
N VAL A 115 11.75 -8.15 -11.10
CA VAL A 115 11.92 -7.26 -9.94
C VAL A 115 13.40 -6.97 -9.69
N VAL A 116 14.25 -8.00 -9.72
CA VAL A 116 15.71 -7.87 -9.57
C VAL A 116 16.31 -7.03 -10.69
N LYS A 117 15.80 -7.16 -11.91
CA LYS A 117 16.27 -6.36 -13.04
C LYS A 117 15.85 -4.89 -12.94
N VAL A 118 14.60 -4.62 -12.54
CA VAL A 118 14.02 -3.28 -12.48
C VAL A 118 14.45 -2.49 -11.24
N GLN A 119 14.72 -3.16 -10.11
CA GLN A 119 15.08 -2.54 -8.83
C GLN A 119 14.05 -1.48 -8.34
N PRO A 120 12.76 -1.84 -8.19
CA PRO A 120 11.73 -0.91 -7.72
C PRO A 120 11.87 -0.58 -6.22
N ASP A 121 11.17 0.46 -5.76
CA ASP A 121 11.03 0.74 -4.33
C ASP A 121 10.08 -0.27 -3.63
N VAL A 122 9.13 -0.85 -4.37
CA VAL A 122 8.11 -1.79 -3.86
C VAL A 122 7.91 -2.95 -4.83
N ALA A 123 8.04 -4.17 -4.32
CA ALA A 123 7.43 -5.36 -4.92
C ALA A 123 5.96 -5.40 -4.47
N GLY A 124 5.06 -4.98 -5.35
CA GLY A 124 3.63 -4.82 -5.09
C GLY A 124 2.95 -6.16 -4.89
N HIS A 125 1.99 -6.20 -3.94
CA HIS A 125 1.13 -7.34 -3.60
C HIS A 125 1.78 -8.73 -3.79
N THR A 126 2.92 -8.99 -3.16
CA THR A 126 3.65 -10.27 -3.29
C THR A 126 2.86 -11.51 -2.88
N ASN A 127 1.83 -11.33 -2.02
CA ASN A 127 0.83 -12.36 -1.73
C ASN A 127 -0.24 -12.52 -2.83
N GLY A 128 -0.08 -11.85 -3.96
CA GLY A 128 -0.90 -11.87 -5.15
C GLY A 128 -1.92 -10.73 -5.20
N GLY A 129 -2.17 -10.21 -6.39
CA GLY A 129 -3.35 -9.41 -6.71
C GLY A 129 -4.25 -10.06 -7.76
N PRO A 130 -4.81 -11.29 -7.56
CA PRO A 130 -4.85 -12.06 -6.32
C PRO A 130 -3.90 -13.29 -6.28
N THR A 131 -3.20 -13.59 -7.39
CA THR A 131 -2.42 -14.83 -7.54
C THR A 131 -0.99 -14.65 -7.02
N ALA A 132 -0.65 -15.33 -5.93
CA ALA A 132 0.61 -15.12 -5.20
C ALA A 132 1.87 -15.50 -5.98
N LEU A 133 2.95 -14.80 -5.66
CA LEU A 133 4.30 -15.14 -6.09
C LEU A 133 4.81 -16.37 -5.29
N PRO A 134 5.63 -17.26 -5.89
CA PRO A 134 6.29 -18.31 -5.13
C PRO A 134 7.14 -17.76 -3.99
N LEU A 135 7.15 -18.43 -2.83
CA LEU A 135 7.90 -17.97 -1.67
C LEU A 135 9.42 -17.87 -1.93
N ALA A 136 9.95 -18.72 -2.81
CA ALA A 136 11.35 -18.67 -3.24
C ALA A 136 11.67 -17.36 -3.99
N ASP A 137 10.76 -16.89 -4.84
CA ASP A 137 10.91 -15.63 -5.56
C ASP A 137 10.86 -14.43 -4.58
N VAL A 138 10.00 -14.48 -3.57
CA VAL A 138 10.00 -13.46 -2.49
C VAL A 138 11.34 -13.46 -1.74
N GLY A 139 11.89 -14.66 -1.46
CA GLY A 139 13.22 -14.82 -0.87
C GLY A 139 14.32 -14.16 -1.71
N ARG A 140 14.30 -14.36 -3.03
CA ARG A 140 15.21 -13.72 -3.98
C ARG A 140 15.07 -12.20 -3.99
N ILE A 141 13.85 -11.67 -4.02
CA ILE A 141 13.61 -10.21 -3.97
C ILE A 141 14.18 -9.61 -2.68
N LEU A 142 14.02 -10.30 -1.55
CA LEU A 142 14.59 -9.87 -0.27
C LEU A 142 16.13 -9.89 -0.27
N GLU A 143 16.74 -10.85 -0.94
CA GLU A 143 18.20 -11.00 -1.01
C GLU A 143 18.87 -10.05 -2.02
N GLU A 144 18.28 -9.91 -3.20
CA GLU A 144 18.90 -9.29 -4.38
C GLU A 144 18.45 -7.84 -4.61
N THR A 145 17.50 -7.32 -3.81
CA THR A 145 16.97 -5.95 -3.95
C THR A 145 16.76 -5.28 -2.59
N SER A 146 16.56 -3.96 -2.62
CA SER A 146 16.16 -3.18 -1.44
C SER A 146 14.64 -2.93 -1.33
N ALA A 147 13.85 -3.47 -2.27
CA ALA A 147 12.41 -3.21 -2.39
C ALA A 147 11.65 -3.54 -1.09
N ARG A 148 10.62 -2.74 -0.77
CA ARG A 148 9.62 -3.15 0.24
C ARG A 148 8.77 -4.27 -0.34
N ILE A 149 8.29 -5.14 0.55
CA ILE A 149 7.41 -6.27 0.22
C ILE A 149 6.00 -5.85 0.64
N GLU A 150 5.12 -5.67 -0.34
CA GLU A 150 3.74 -5.32 -0.04
C GLU A 150 2.88 -6.59 0.10
N LEU A 151 2.04 -6.59 1.13
CA LEU A 151 0.99 -7.57 1.37
C LEU A 151 -0.37 -6.87 1.29
N VAL A 152 -1.29 -7.42 0.51
CA VAL A 152 -2.59 -6.79 0.24
C VAL A 152 -3.78 -7.62 0.69
N HIS A 153 -4.89 -6.94 0.98
CA HIS A 153 -6.16 -7.57 1.33
C HIS A 153 -6.70 -8.45 0.21
N ASN A 154 -6.67 -7.96 -1.03
CA ASN A 154 -7.22 -8.66 -2.19
C ASN A 154 -6.29 -9.74 -2.75
N GLY A 155 -5.37 -10.25 -1.92
CA GLY A 155 -4.45 -11.32 -2.26
C GLY A 155 -4.71 -12.64 -1.54
N ASN A 156 -3.78 -13.57 -1.71
CA ASN A 156 -3.82 -14.86 -1.06
C ASN A 156 -3.47 -14.74 0.43
N VAL A 157 -4.43 -15.07 1.30
CA VAL A 157 -4.30 -14.97 2.76
C VAL A 157 -3.24 -15.91 3.31
N LYS A 158 -3.14 -17.14 2.78
CA LYS A 158 -2.11 -18.10 3.20
C LYS A 158 -0.72 -17.58 2.83
N ALA A 159 -0.56 -17.09 1.60
CA ALA A 159 0.72 -16.52 1.15
C ALA A 159 1.11 -15.29 1.97
N ALA A 160 0.16 -14.44 2.36
CA ALA A 160 0.44 -13.30 3.23
C ALA A 160 1.06 -13.75 4.57
N SER A 161 0.51 -14.81 5.18
CA SER A 161 1.08 -15.39 6.41
C SER A 161 2.48 -15.98 6.18
N ASP A 162 2.64 -16.81 5.13
CA ASP A 162 3.91 -17.48 4.83
C ASP A 162 5.02 -16.48 4.52
N ILE A 163 4.72 -15.44 3.74
CA ILE A 163 5.66 -14.36 3.41
C ILE A 163 6.00 -13.55 4.65
N ALA A 164 5.01 -13.20 5.48
CA ALA A 164 5.28 -12.46 6.71
C ALA A 164 6.19 -13.26 7.66
N ARG A 165 5.96 -14.57 7.80
CA ARG A 165 6.86 -15.47 8.56
C ARG A 165 8.27 -15.49 7.97
N LEU A 166 8.43 -15.60 6.65
CA LEU A 166 9.74 -15.54 5.99
C LEU A 166 10.47 -14.23 6.28
N VAL A 167 9.80 -13.08 6.17
CA VAL A 167 10.43 -11.78 6.44
C VAL A 167 10.78 -11.64 7.92
N ALA A 168 9.95 -12.21 8.82
CA ALA A 168 10.21 -12.23 10.26
C ALA A 168 11.46 -13.04 10.62
N THR A 169 11.62 -14.25 10.08
CA THR A 169 12.79 -15.11 10.35
C THR A 169 14.10 -14.50 9.86
N ARG A 170 14.03 -13.63 8.85
CA ARG A 170 15.16 -12.84 8.35
C ARG A 170 15.44 -11.56 9.16
N GLY A 171 14.60 -11.21 10.14
CA GLY A 171 14.73 -9.96 10.89
C GLY A 171 14.45 -8.71 10.06
N GLU A 172 13.73 -8.83 8.95
CA GLU A 172 13.53 -7.77 7.95
C GLU A 172 12.12 -7.16 8.00
N LEU A 173 11.39 -7.26 9.12
CA LEU A 173 9.99 -6.79 9.24
C LEU A 173 9.76 -5.33 8.82
N ARG A 174 10.79 -4.47 8.91
CA ARG A 174 10.76 -3.09 8.36
C ARG A 174 10.49 -3.03 6.86
N ARG A 175 10.71 -4.12 6.12
CA ARG A 175 10.46 -4.21 4.68
C ARG A 175 9.00 -4.50 4.33
N LEU A 176 8.20 -5.01 5.26
CA LEU A 176 6.78 -5.26 5.02
C LEU A 176 5.97 -3.97 5.03
N VAL A 177 5.11 -3.81 4.03
CA VAL A 177 4.08 -2.76 3.98
C VAL A 177 2.73 -3.39 3.67
N ILE A 178 1.65 -2.79 4.17
CA ILE A 178 0.28 -3.32 3.99
C ILE A 178 -0.54 -2.40 3.09
N GLY A 179 -1.15 -2.99 2.06
CA GLY A 179 -2.08 -2.34 1.13
C GLY A 179 -3.42 -3.07 1.06
N THR A 180 -4.30 -2.63 0.16
CA THR A 180 -5.57 -3.31 -0.10
C THR A 180 -5.67 -3.93 -1.48
N ASP A 181 -4.91 -3.40 -2.47
CA ASP A 181 -5.11 -3.67 -3.89
C ASP A 181 -6.59 -3.49 -4.28
N SER A 182 -7.11 -2.28 -4.07
CA SER A 182 -8.52 -1.96 -4.27
C SER A 182 -8.69 -0.55 -4.83
N PRO A 183 -9.71 -0.29 -5.67
CA PRO A 183 -10.70 -1.22 -6.19
C PRO A 183 -10.11 -2.32 -7.09
N ALA A 184 -10.67 -3.52 -7.05
CA ALA A 184 -10.28 -4.63 -7.91
C ALA A 184 -11.49 -5.52 -8.22
N GLY A 185 -11.32 -6.54 -9.06
CA GLY A 185 -12.38 -7.52 -9.36
C GLY A 185 -12.92 -8.25 -8.13
N SER A 186 -12.10 -8.40 -7.09
CA SER A 186 -12.47 -8.94 -5.77
C SER A 186 -13.28 -7.96 -4.91
N GLY A 187 -13.39 -6.70 -5.31
CA GLY A 187 -14.22 -5.67 -4.71
C GLY A 187 -13.44 -4.57 -4.00
N VAL A 188 -14.16 -3.82 -3.17
CA VAL A 188 -13.63 -2.74 -2.32
C VAL A 188 -13.98 -3.08 -0.88
N GLN A 189 -12.98 -3.31 -0.04
CA GLN A 189 -13.16 -3.63 1.38
C GLN A 189 -12.71 -2.45 2.26
N PRO A 190 -13.63 -1.63 2.83
CA PRO A 190 -13.27 -0.49 3.67
C PRO A 190 -12.43 -0.87 4.90
N LEU A 191 -12.55 -2.11 5.39
CA LEU A 191 -11.77 -2.63 6.52
C LEU A 191 -10.52 -3.41 6.07
N GLY A 192 -10.12 -3.33 4.80
CA GLY A 192 -9.08 -4.18 4.21
C GLY A 192 -7.77 -4.15 4.96
N ILE A 193 -7.25 -2.95 5.29
CA ILE A 193 -6.01 -2.81 6.07
C ILE A 193 -6.13 -3.47 7.45
N LEU A 194 -7.22 -3.21 8.19
CA LEU A 194 -7.40 -3.79 9.53
C LEU A 194 -7.49 -5.32 9.51
N ARG A 195 -8.10 -5.88 8.45
CA ARG A 195 -8.18 -7.33 8.24
C ARG A 195 -6.81 -7.93 7.95
N VAL A 196 -6.00 -7.30 7.10
CA VAL A 196 -4.62 -7.80 6.84
C VAL A 196 -3.77 -7.74 8.11
N ILE A 197 -3.92 -6.69 8.94
CA ILE A 197 -3.26 -6.61 10.24
C ILE A 197 -3.68 -7.80 11.12
N SER A 198 -4.99 -8.08 11.25
CA SER A 198 -5.43 -9.19 12.10
C SER A 198 -4.98 -10.55 11.55
N TRP A 199 -5.00 -10.74 10.22
CA TRP A 199 -4.49 -11.95 9.58
C TRP A 199 -3.02 -12.18 9.86
N ILE A 200 -2.17 -11.17 9.63
CA ILE A 200 -0.72 -11.33 9.84
C ILE A 200 -0.44 -11.54 11.33
N ALA A 201 -1.06 -10.78 12.22
CA ALA A 201 -0.83 -10.92 13.67
C ALA A 201 -1.16 -12.33 14.17
N SER A 202 -2.32 -12.86 13.80
CA SER A 202 -2.81 -14.17 14.26
C SER A 202 -2.27 -15.36 13.48
N LEU A 203 -2.25 -15.30 12.14
CA LEU A 203 -1.86 -16.43 11.29
C LEU A 203 -0.35 -16.53 11.11
N ALA A 204 0.38 -15.42 11.12
CA ALA A 204 1.85 -15.43 11.07
C ALA A 204 2.48 -15.41 12.46
N GLU A 205 1.67 -15.26 13.52
CA GLU A 205 2.09 -15.20 14.92
C GLU A 205 3.13 -14.08 15.18
N ILE A 206 2.97 -12.95 14.50
CA ILE A 206 3.82 -11.77 14.66
C ILE A 206 3.15 -10.82 15.66
N ALA A 207 3.96 -10.30 16.59
CA ALA A 207 3.49 -9.36 17.61
C ALA A 207 2.64 -8.22 17.00
N PRO A 208 1.38 -8.00 17.46
CA PRO A 208 0.44 -7.08 16.83
C PRO A 208 0.96 -5.66 16.62
N GLU A 209 1.73 -5.12 17.56
CA GLU A 209 2.32 -3.77 17.48
C GLU A 209 3.32 -3.65 16.32
N LYS A 210 4.03 -4.74 15.97
CA LYS A 210 4.91 -4.78 14.80
C LYS A 210 4.08 -4.83 13.51
N VAL A 211 2.97 -5.54 13.50
CA VAL A 211 2.07 -5.60 12.33
C VAL A 211 1.38 -4.25 12.10
N VAL A 212 0.99 -3.54 13.17
CA VAL A 212 0.52 -2.15 13.08
C VAL A 212 1.58 -1.26 12.43
N ALA A 213 2.86 -1.42 12.78
CA ALA A 213 3.95 -0.68 12.14
C ALA A 213 4.06 -0.96 10.63
N MET A 214 3.73 -2.17 10.17
CA MET A 214 3.69 -2.52 8.73
C MET A 214 2.63 -1.74 7.97
N ALA A 215 1.52 -1.37 8.61
CA ALA A 215 0.46 -0.55 8.01
C ALA A 215 0.64 0.96 8.22
N THR A 216 1.60 1.39 9.05
CA THR A 216 1.77 2.78 9.48
C THR A 216 3.20 3.26 9.24
N GLY A 217 4.08 3.16 10.23
CA GLY A 217 5.45 3.69 10.17
C GLY A 217 6.27 3.15 9.01
N ASN A 218 6.11 1.87 8.63
CA ASN A 218 6.81 1.30 7.47
C ASN A 218 6.37 1.96 6.16
N VAL A 219 5.07 2.22 5.99
CA VAL A 219 4.48 2.88 4.82
C VAL A 219 4.90 4.35 4.77
N ALA A 220 4.82 5.05 5.91
CA ALA A 220 5.24 6.44 6.00
C ALA A 220 6.74 6.61 5.68
N ALA A 221 7.59 5.72 6.19
CA ALA A 221 9.01 5.72 5.89
C ALA A 221 9.31 5.44 4.40
N LEU A 222 8.57 4.53 3.77
CA LEU A 222 8.69 4.25 2.34
C LEU A 222 8.37 5.50 1.50
N HIS A 223 7.31 6.22 1.84
CA HIS A 223 6.85 7.38 1.05
C HIS A 223 7.37 8.74 1.55
N GLY A 224 8.25 8.75 2.56
CA GLY A 224 8.82 9.98 3.12
C GLY A 224 7.77 10.90 3.74
N LEU A 225 6.77 10.32 4.42
CA LEU A 225 5.66 11.07 5.01
C LEU A 225 5.95 11.41 6.48
N ASP A 226 5.42 12.54 6.94
CA ASP A 226 5.60 13.04 8.31
C ASP A 226 4.53 12.52 9.30
N THR A 227 3.93 11.36 8.98
CA THR A 227 2.82 10.72 9.70
C THR A 227 3.12 9.25 9.97
N GLY A 228 2.15 8.50 10.51
CA GLY A 228 2.26 7.05 10.70
C GLY A 228 3.14 6.59 11.86
N VAL A 229 3.76 7.52 12.61
CA VAL A 229 4.48 7.24 13.86
C VAL A 229 4.04 8.25 14.90
N VAL A 230 3.63 7.76 16.08
CA VAL A 230 3.28 8.61 17.22
C VAL A 230 4.56 9.13 17.88
N ALA A 231 4.94 10.36 17.53
CA ALA A 231 6.10 11.04 18.12
C ALA A 231 5.89 12.56 18.09
N ALA A 232 6.56 13.27 19.00
CA ALA A 232 6.55 14.73 19.00
C ALA A 232 7.08 15.27 17.66
N GLY A 233 6.40 16.28 17.11
CA GLY A 233 6.75 16.89 15.83
C GLY A 233 6.16 16.22 14.58
N ARG A 234 5.48 15.07 14.72
CA ARG A 234 4.77 14.40 13.61
C ARG A 234 3.32 14.90 13.47
N GLU A 235 2.73 14.67 12.30
CA GLU A 235 1.31 14.96 12.05
C GLU A 235 0.41 14.19 13.03
N ALA A 236 -0.59 14.87 13.58
CA ALA A 236 -1.53 14.30 14.55
C ALA A 236 -2.63 13.46 13.86
N ASP A 237 -2.22 12.42 13.14
CA ASP A 237 -3.09 11.42 12.55
C ASP A 237 -3.10 10.17 13.44
N LEU A 238 -4.19 9.99 14.19
CA LEU A 238 -4.26 8.98 15.25
C LEU A 238 -5.55 8.17 15.12
N LEU A 239 -5.51 6.92 15.58
CA LEU A 239 -6.70 6.11 15.80
C LEU A 239 -6.85 5.85 17.29
N ILE A 240 -8.07 6.00 17.80
CA ILE A 240 -8.44 5.49 19.13
C ILE A 240 -9.14 4.16 18.90
N VAL A 241 -8.56 3.10 19.43
CA VAL A 241 -8.95 1.72 19.15
C VAL A 241 -9.13 0.91 20.43
N ASP A 242 -9.92 -0.15 20.35
CA ASP A 242 -10.12 -1.11 21.43
C ASP A 242 -10.38 -2.52 20.89
N ALA A 243 -10.44 -3.52 21.78
CA ALA A 243 -11.12 -4.76 21.49
C ALA A 243 -12.59 -4.49 21.11
N PRO A 244 -13.14 -5.20 20.12
CA PRO A 244 -14.56 -5.10 19.82
C PRO A 244 -15.41 -5.72 20.93
N GLN A 245 -16.62 -5.18 21.15
CA GLN A 245 -17.57 -5.77 22.10
C GLN A 245 -17.83 -7.25 21.77
N GLY A 246 -17.69 -8.12 22.78
CA GLY A 246 -17.84 -9.57 22.63
C GLY A 246 -16.56 -10.31 22.23
N SER A 247 -15.44 -9.61 22.00
CA SER A 247 -14.13 -10.25 21.84
C SER A 247 -13.70 -10.97 23.11
N GLN A 248 -12.89 -12.02 22.96
CA GLN A 248 -12.19 -12.66 24.07
C GLN A 248 -10.97 -11.85 24.55
N ALA A 249 -10.54 -10.86 23.77
CA ALA A 249 -9.48 -9.94 24.13
C ALA A 249 -9.98 -8.74 24.96
N THR A 250 -9.09 -8.17 25.75
CA THR A 250 -9.38 -7.02 26.62
C THR A 250 -8.89 -5.68 26.05
N ASP A 251 -8.12 -5.71 24.96
CA ASP A 251 -7.63 -4.53 24.24
C ASP A 251 -7.45 -4.80 22.73
N ALA A 252 -7.11 -3.74 21.98
CA ALA A 252 -6.98 -3.80 20.53
C ALA A 252 -5.84 -4.73 20.06
N LEU A 253 -4.71 -4.79 20.78
CA LEU A 253 -3.59 -5.64 20.38
C LEU A 253 -3.92 -7.12 20.62
N GLY A 254 -4.55 -7.44 21.75
CA GLY A 254 -5.07 -8.76 22.04
C GLY A 254 -6.10 -9.22 20.99
N ALA A 255 -6.99 -8.31 20.55
CA ALA A 255 -7.97 -8.62 19.51
C ALA A 255 -7.26 -9.02 18.20
N LEU A 256 -6.26 -8.26 17.77
CA LEU A 256 -5.45 -8.58 16.60
C LEU A 256 -4.72 -9.92 16.75
N ALA A 257 -4.16 -10.21 17.94
CA ALA A 257 -3.42 -11.44 18.21
C ALA A 257 -4.28 -12.70 18.03
N ILE A 258 -5.57 -12.63 18.35
CA ILE A 258 -6.52 -13.74 18.17
C ILE A 258 -7.26 -13.71 16.82
N GLY A 259 -6.95 -12.73 15.97
CA GLY A 259 -7.49 -12.61 14.60
C GLY A 259 -8.76 -11.78 14.47
N ASP A 260 -9.28 -11.24 15.58
CA ASP A 260 -10.37 -10.27 15.56
C ASP A 260 -9.91 -8.97 14.87
N THR A 261 -10.81 -8.37 14.10
CA THR A 261 -10.61 -7.00 13.63
C THR A 261 -10.86 -6.05 14.81
N LEU A 262 -9.87 -5.21 15.15
CA LEU A 262 -10.04 -4.22 16.22
C LEU A 262 -11.21 -3.26 15.97
N ALA A 263 -11.76 -2.70 17.05
CA ALA A 263 -12.77 -1.66 16.96
C ALA A 263 -12.10 -0.29 16.85
N VAL A 264 -12.57 0.55 15.92
CA VAL A 264 -12.14 1.95 15.79
C VAL A 264 -13.20 2.84 16.42
N ALA A 265 -12.86 3.48 17.54
CA ALA A 265 -13.74 4.42 18.21
C ALA A 265 -13.81 5.75 17.44
N THR A 266 -12.65 6.33 17.14
CA THR A 266 -12.53 7.52 16.29
C THR A 266 -11.23 7.51 15.49
N ALA A 267 -11.22 8.21 14.36
CA ALA A 267 -10.02 8.60 13.64
C ALA A 267 -9.82 10.11 13.75
N ILE A 268 -8.60 10.52 14.05
CA ILE A 268 -8.15 11.89 14.15
C ILE A 268 -7.22 12.13 12.96
N ILE A 269 -7.43 13.22 12.20
CA ILE A 269 -6.54 13.62 11.11
C ILE A 269 -6.24 15.10 11.26
N ASP A 270 -4.96 15.46 11.29
CA ASP A 270 -4.48 16.81 11.59
C ASP A 270 -5.03 17.33 12.93
N GLY A 271 -5.08 16.46 13.96
CA GLY A 271 -5.60 16.79 15.30
C GLY A 271 -7.11 16.93 15.39
N LYS A 272 -7.86 16.72 14.29
CA LYS A 272 -9.31 16.86 14.25
C LYS A 272 -10.00 15.49 14.20
N PRO A 273 -10.85 15.16 15.17
CA PRO A 273 -11.71 13.98 15.09
C PRO A 273 -12.57 14.01 13.83
N ARG A 274 -12.68 12.87 13.13
CA ARG A 274 -13.44 12.75 11.88
C ARG A 274 -14.81 12.13 12.05
N PHE A 275 -15.00 11.36 13.11
CA PHE A 275 -16.26 10.75 13.49
C PHE A 275 -16.21 10.34 14.96
N GLU A 276 -17.36 10.26 15.62
CA GLU A 276 -17.46 9.80 17.02
C GLU A 276 -17.75 8.30 17.12
N LYS A 277 -18.25 7.71 16.04
CA LYS A 277 -18.53 6.29 15.93
C LYS A 277 -18.25 5.79 14.53
N SER A 278 -17.40 4.78 14.42
CA SER A 278 -17.19 4.07 13.16
C SER A 278 -18.49 3.40 12.72
N ARG A 279 -18.88 3.61 11.46
CA ARG A 279 -20.02 2.92 10.85
C ARG A 279 -19.66 1.54 10.28
N ASN A 280 -18.38 1.19 10.26
CA ASN A 280 -17.89 -0.03 9.60
C ASN A 280 -17.35 -1.06 10.59
N THR A 281 -16.67 -0.63 11.66
CA THR A 281 -16.12 -1.56 12.66
C THR A 281 -17.15 -1.84 13.75
N PRO A 282 -17.04 -2.98 14.47
CA PRO A 282 -17.80 -3.19 15.68
C PRO A 282 -17.56 -2.07 16.71
N PRO A 283 -18.49 -1.85 17.66
CA PRO A 283 -18.28 -0.88 18.73
C PRO A 283 -17.12 -1.31 19.64
N PRO A 284 -16.35 -0.36 20.20
CA PRO A 284 -15.31 -0.66 21.17
C PRO A 284 -15.92 -1.15 22.49
N SER A 285 -15.20 -2.03 23.20
CA SER A 285 -15.58 -2.51 24.53
C SER A 285 -15.65 -1.38 25.55
N ARG A 286 -14.74 -0.41 25.46
CA ARG A 286 -14.74 0.81 26.27
C ARG A 286 -15.27 2.00 25.46
N PRO A 287 -16.30 2.71 25.94
CA PRO A 287 -16.76 3.93 25.28
C PRO A 287 -15.71 5.03 25.41
N ILE A 288 -15.67 5.93 24.44
CA ILE A 288 -14.86 7.15 24.49
C ILE A 288 -15.76 8.38 24.55
N THR A 289 -15.23 9.47 25.08
CA THR A 289 -15.86 10.79 25.01
C THR A 289 -14.90 11.72 24.30
N ILE A 290 -15.39 12.39 23.26
CA ILE A 290 -14.64 13.44 22.56
C ILE A 290 -15.10 14.77 23.18
N PRO A 291 -14.21 15.54 23.83
CA PRO A 291 -14.57 16.86 24.34
C PRO A 291 -15.05 17.75 23.21
N ALA A 292 -16.08 18.56 23.49
CA ALA A 292 -16.61 19.56 22.56
C ALA A 292 -15.58 20.67 22.26
#